data_AF-A0A327J045-F1
#
_entry.id   AF-A0A327J045-F1
#
_cell.length_a   1.000
_cell.length_b   1.000
_cell.length_c   1.000
_cell.angle_alpha   90.00
_cell.angle_beta   90.00
_cell.angle_gamma   90.00
#
_symmetry.space_group_name_H-M   'P 1'
#
loop_
_entity.id
_entity.type
_entity.pdbx_description
1 polymer ?
#
loop_
_entity_poly.entity_id
_entity_poly.type
_entity_poly.pdbx_seq_one_letter_code
_entity_poly.pdbx_strand_id
1 'polypeptide(L)'
;MNITASMVKELREKTGAGMMDCKKALTEADGDMEKATEALRQKGIASAEKKMGRIAAEGLVASYVNDSVGAMIEVNCETDFVAKNAEFKELCQNLAELVAEEKPADVDALLATTCKKCGKKIEDVIKEKIASIGEKITIRRFVIMEGHNATYIHNGKIGVLLNTDKKDAELMKDICLHIASCAPEFLSSEDIPAEVREEEKRIEMGKEDLAKKPENIREKIVEGRLHKILAQKCLLEQAFVKDPSQTVAQLIEGKLTINKFVRYTLGEGLEKRNENFADEVMKQIG
;
A
#
# COMPACT_ATOMS: atom_id res chain seq x y z
N MET A 1 42.93 -3.03 20.93
CA MET A 1 42.96 -4.23 20.06
C MET A 1 42.94 -3.77 18.59
N ASN A 2 43.56 -4.47 17.63
CA ASN A 2 43.57 -4.04 16.22
C ASN A 2 42.28 -4.47 15.50
N ILE A 3 41.39 -3.51 15.22
CA ILE A 3 40.17 -3.75 14.43
C ILE A 3 40.56 -3.88 12.96
N THR A 4 40.41 -5.08 12.39
CA THR A 4 40.76 -5.35 10.99
C THR A 4 39.63 -4.97 10.05
N ALA A 5 39.96 -4.68 8.78
CA ALA A 5 38.95 -4.42 7.75
C ALA A 5 38.01 -5.63 7.54
N SER A 6 38.52 -6.85 7.73
CA SER A 6 37.72 -8.08 7.65
C SER A 6 36.65 -8.14 8.73
N MET A 7 36.98 -7.79 9.98
CA MET A 7 35.99 -7.75 11.08
C MET A 7 34.90 -6.71 10.81
N VAL A 8 35.28 -5.53 10.31
CA VAL A 8 34.31 -4.49 9.96
C VAL A 8 33.39 -4.95 8.82
N LYS A 9 33.95 -5.62 7.81
CA LYS A 9 33.19 -6.19 6.69
C LYS A 9 32.21 -7.26 7.18
N GLU A 10 32.67 -8.19 8.01
CA GLU A 10 31.83 -9.26 8.58
C GLU A 10 30.68 -8.70 9.42
N LEU A 11 30.98 -7.73 10.31
CA LEU A 11 29.93 -7.09 11.11
C LEU A 11 28.91 -6.34 10.24
N ARG A 12 29.38 -5.68 9.17
CA ARG A 12 28.51 -5.01 8.20
C ARG A 12 27.63 -6.00 7.44
N GLU A 13 28.18 -7.11 6.98
CA GLU A 13 27.42 -8.17 6.30
C GLU A 13 26.36 -8.78 7.22
N LYS A 14 26.68 -8.95 8.51
CA LYS A 14 25.76 -9.51 9.51
C LYS A 14 24.64 -8.54 9.93
N THR A 15 24.93 -7.24 9.99
CA THR A 15 24.02 -6.24 10.59
C THR A 15 23.37 -5.30 9.58
N GLY A 16 23.94 -5.17 8.38
CA GLY A 16 23.54 -4.17 7.39
C GLY A 16 23.89 -2.72 7.77
N ALA A 17 24.58 -2.49 8.89
CA ALA A 17 24.90 -1.15 9.36
C ALA A 17 25.97 -0.45 8.49
N GLY A 18 26.04 0.89 8.59
CA GLY A 18 27.04 1.69 7.90
C GLY A 18 28.48 1.29 8.27
N MET A 19 29.41 1.37 7.30
CA MET A 19 30.81 0.94 7.46
C MET A 19 31.48 1.60 8.68
N MET A 20 31.28 2.90 8.85
CA MET A 20 31.86 3.65 9.97
C MET A 20 31.19 3.31 11.31
N ASP A 21 29.91 2.97 11.31
CA ASP A 21 29.20 2.54 12.51
C ASP A 21 29.70 1.17 12.97
N CYS A 22 29.92 0.24 12.03
CA CYS A 22 30.52 -1.07 12.32
C CYS A 22 31.93 -0.92 12.91
N LYS A 23 32.76 -0.05 12.31
CA LYS A 23 34.11 0.21 12.82
C LYS A 23 34.10 0.82 14.22
N LYS A 24 33.21 1.79 14.47
CA LYS A 24 33.07 2.42 15.79
C LYS A 24 32.59 1.42 16.84
N ALA A 25 31.55 0.66 16.54
CA ALA A 25 31.01 -0.36 17.44
C ALA A 25 32.06 -1.41 17.80
N LEU A 26 32.84 -1.90 16.83
CA LEU A 26 33.95 -2.81 17.08
C LEU A 26 35.07 -2.17 17.91
N THR A 27 35.35 -0.89 17.71
CA THR A 27 36.35 -0.16 18.49
C THR A 27 35.91 -0.01 19.94
N GLU A 28 34.66 0.38 20.18
CA GLU A 28 34.09 0.54 21.52
C GLU A 28 33.88 -0.80 22.24
N ALA A 29 33.65 -1.88 21.49
CA ALA A 29 33.53 -3.24 22.01
C ALA A 29 34.88 -3.97 22.12
N ASP A 30 36.01 -3.28 21.93
CA ASP A 30 37.36 -3.88 21.95
C ASP A 30 37.51 -5.11 21.02
N GLY A 31 36.82 -5.12 19.89
CA GLY A 31 36.83 -6.21 18.90
C GLY A 31 35.83 -7.34 19.16
N ASP A 32 35.03 -7.25 20.22
CA ASP A 32 33.97 -8.21 20.55
C ASP A 32 32.79 -8.07 19.57
N MET A 33 32.61 -9.08 18.71
CA MET A 33 31.59 -9.10 17.67
C MET A 33 30.16 -9.11 18.22
N GLU A 34 29.91 -9.78 19.35
CA GLU A 34 28.57 -9.86 19.93
C GLU A 34 28.19 -8.54 20.57
N LYS A 35 29.10 -7.95 21.36
CA LYS A 35 28.87 -6.62 21.95
C LYS A 35 28.73 -5.53 20.89
N ALA A 36 29.54 -5.57 19.83
CA ALA A 36 29.42 -4.64 18.72
C ALA A 36 28.08 -4.80 17.99
N THR A 37 27.60 -6.03 17.82
CA THR A 37 26.28 -6.30 17.22
C THR A 37 25.16 -5.71 18.08
N GLU A 38 25.20 -5.91 19.39
CA GLU A 38 24.18 -5.39 20.30
C GLU A 38 24.20 -3.85 20.37
N ALA A 39 25.38 -3.23 20.40
CA ALA A 39 25.53 -1.79 20.36
C ALA A 39 24.95 -1.18 19.06
N LEU A 40 25.20 -1.81 17.91
CA LEU A 40 24.61 -1.41 16.64
C LEU A 40 23.09 -1.54 16.63
N ARG A 41 22.54 -2.59 17.24
CA ARG A 41 21.09 -2.80 17.36
C ARG A 41 20.44 -1.68 18.16
N GLN A 42 20.98 -1.36 19.33
CA GLN A 42 20.48 -0.26 20.18
C GLN A 42 20.55 1.09 19.47
N LYS A 43 21.68 1.37 18.80
CA LYS A 43 21.84 2.59 17.99
C LYS A 43 20.89 2.63 16.80
N GLY A 44 20.64 1.49 16.15
CA GLY A 44 19.70 1.33 15.06
C GLY A 44 18.27 1.70 15.47
N ILE A 45 17.82 1.20 16.62
CA ILE A 45 16.51 1.53 17.20
C ILE A 45 16.37 3.04 17.42
N ALA A 46 17.34 3.67 18.08
CA ALA A 46 17.31 5.12 18.32
C ALA A 46 17.36 5.94 17.01
N SER A 47 18.10 5.44 16.01
CA SER A 47 18.18 6.05 14.67
C SER A 47 16.86 5.91 13.91
N ALA A 48 16.10 4.83 14.13
CA ALA A 48 14.80 4.62 13.53
C ALA A 48 13.72 5.54 14.11
N GLU A 49 13.69 5.69 15.44
CA GLU A 49 12.77 6.60 16.13
C GLU A 49 12.88 8.05 15.63
N LYS A 50 14.11 8.52 15.41
CA LYS A 50 14.38 9.86 14.84
C LYS A 50 13.83 10.05 13.42
N LYS A 51 13.60 8.97 12.67
CA LYS A 51 13.06 9.01 11.30
C LYS A 51 11.55 8.90 11.25
N MET A 52 10.89 8.48 12.33
CA MET A 52 9.43 8.29 12.34
C MET A 52 8.64 9.57 12.08
N GLY A 53 9.21 10.75 12.36
CA GLY A 53 8.59 12.05 12.04
C GLY A 53 8.63 12.45 10.56
N ARG A 54 9.34 11.71 9.70
CA ARG A 54 9.46 12.05 8.27
C ARG A 54 8.21 11.66 7.48
N ILE A 55 8.03 12.30 6.33
CA ILE A 55 6.97 11.95 5.37
C ILE A 55 7.41 10.74 4.56
N ALA A 56 6.57 9.71 4.51
CA ALA A 56 6.78 8.50 3.71
C ALA A 56 5.56 8.30 2.80
N ALA A 57 5.64 8.81 1.56
CA ALA A 57 4.54 8.79 0.59
C ALA A 57 4.82 7.88 -0.62
N GLU A 58 6.04 7.36 -0.75
CA GLU A 58 6.39 6.29 -1.70
C GLU A 58 6.29 4.92 -0.99
N GLY A 59 6.62 3.82 -1.68
CA GLY A 59 6.52 2.47 -1.13
C GLY A 59 5.91 1.45 -2.09
N LEU A 60 5.26 0.44 -1.52
CA LEU A 60 4.64 -0.64 -2.27
C LEU A 60 3.31 -1.09 -1.65
N VAL A 61 2.39 -1.47 -2.53
CA VAL A 61 1.30 -2.37 -2.19
C VAL A 61 1.74 -3.81 -2.49
N ALA A 62 1.62 -4.69 -1.51
CA ALA A 62 1.88 -6.13 -1.63
C ALA A 62 0.63 -6.92 -1.26
N SER A 63 0.56 -8.17 -1.72
CA SER A 63 -0.59 -9.03 -1.44
C SER A 63 -0.19 -10.49 -1.33
N TYR A 64 -0.98 -11.25 -0.60
CA TYR A 64 -0.87 -12.69 -0.49
C TYR A 64 -2.27 -13.30 -0.58
N VAL A 65 -2.42 -14.38 -1.34
CA VAL A 65 -3.69 -15.10 -1.50
C VAL A 65 -3.42 -16.59 -1.47
N ASN A 66 -4.20 -17.31 -0.65
CA ASN A 66 -4.33 -18.77 -0.72
C ASN A 66 -5.80 -19.15 -0.94
N ASP A 67 -6.14 -20.44 -0.80
CA ASP A 67 -7.49 -20.94 -1.09
C ASP A 67 -8.58 -20.45 -0.12
N SER A 68 -8.20 -19.93 1.05
CA SER A 68 -9.12 -19.58 2.13
C SER A 68 -9.05 -18.12 2.59
N VAL A 69 -7.96 -17.41 2.27
CA VAL A 69 -7.74 -16.04 2.72
C VAL A 69 -6.90 -15.27 1.71
N GLY A 70 -7.25 -14.00 1.54
CA GLY A 70 -6.46 -13.01 0.84
C GLY A 70 -6.15 -11.83 1.75
N ALA A 71 -4.95 -11.29 1.62
CA ALA A 71 -4.53 -10.07 2.28
C ALA A 71 -3.83 -9.12 1.30
N MET A 72 -4.01 -7.83 1.53
CA MET A 72 -3.30 -6.77 0.82
C MET A 72 -2.83 -5.72 1.82
N ILE A 73 -1.59 -5.27 1.69
CA ILE A 73 -0.92 -4.34 2.62
C ILE A 73 -0.22 -3.23 1.86
N GLU A 74 -0.31 -2.00 2.37
CA GLU A 74 0.46 -0.85 1.91
C GLU A 74 1.57 -0.56 2.92
N VAL A 75 2.82 -0.62 2.46
CA VAL A 75 4.01 -0.27 3.24
C VAL A 75 4.71 0.89 2.55
N ASN A 76 4.90 1.99 3.29
CA ASN A 76 5.48 3.21 2.75
C ASN A 76 6.95 3.38 3.12
N CYS A 77 7.69 4.03 2.24
CA CYS A 77 9.04 4.54 2.42
C CYS A 77 9.15 6.00 1.95
N GLU A 78 10.32 6.63 2.11
CA GLU A 78 10.50 8.03 1.72
C GLU A 78 10.69 8.16 0.20
N THR A 79 11.43 7.25 -0.42
CA THR A 79 11.81 7.34 -1.85
C THR A 79 11.41 6.13 -2.68
N ASP A 80 11.31 6.32 -4.00
CA ASP A 80 11.03 5.24 -4.95
C ASP A 80 12.24 4.30 -5.15
N PHE A 81 13.45 4.75 -4.82
CA PHE A 81 14.66 3.92 -4.81
C PHE A 81 14.55 2.80 -3.78
N VAL A 82 14.09 3.10 -2.57
CA VAL A 82 13.83 2.09 -1.55
C VAL A 82 12.68 1.18 -1.96
N ALA A 83 11.60 1.70 -2.54
CA ALA A 83 10.50 0.88 -3.07
C ALA A 83 10.96 -0.15 -4.14
N LYS A 84 12.05 0.14 -4.87
CA LYS A 84 12.62 -0.77 -5.87
C LYS A 84 13.58 -1.80 -5.29
N ASN A 85 14.09 -1.59 -4.07
CA ASN A 85 15.07 -2.44 -3.39
C ASN A 85 14.49 -3.84 -3.10
N ALA A 86 15.31 -4.88 -3.28
CA ALA A 86 14.89 -6.28 -3.11
C ALA A 86 14.51 -6.61 -1.66
N GLU A 87 15.24 -6.11 -0.67
CA GLU A 87 14.94 -6.36 0.75
C GLU A 87 13.63 -5.69 1.17
N PHE A 88 13.32 -4.51 0.63
CA PHE A 88 12.06 -3.82 0.90
C PHE A 88 10.88 -4.59 0.29
N LYS A 89 11.02 -5.06 -0.96
CA LYS A 89 10.02 -5.92 -1.61
C LYS A 89 9.77 -7.20 -0.83
N GLU A 90 10.83 -7.84 -0.37
CA GLU A 90 10.74 -9.07 0.44
C GLU A 90 10.03 -8.80 1.78
N LEU A 91 10.37 -7.71 2.46
CA LEU A 91 9.68 -7.28 3.68
C LEU A 91 8.16 -7.13 3.43
N CYS A 92 7.77 -6.39 2.39
CA CYS A 92 6.36 -6.18 2.06
C CYS A 92 5.62 -7.49 1.76
N GLN A 93 6.25 -8.40 1.02
CA GLN A 93 5.65 -9.70 0.69
C GLN A 93 5.48 -10.59 1.93
N ASN A 94 6.51 -10.64 2.79
CA ASN A 94 6.46 -11.39 4.05
C ASN A 94 5.40 -10.83 5.00
N LEU A 95 5.22 -9.51 5.05
CA LEU A 95 4.16 -8.89 5.85
C LEU A 95 2.77 -9.21 5.30
N ALA A 96 2.58 -9.23 3.97
CA ALA A 96 1.31 -9.61 3.36
C ALA A 96 0.91 -11.05 3.72
N GLU A 97 1.87 -11.98 3.66
CA GLU A 97 1.69 -13.38 4.09
C GLU A 97 1.34 -13.46 5.58
N LEU A 98 2.09 -12.77 6.44
CA LEU A 98 1.84 -12.75 7.88
C LEU A 98 0.45 -12.21 8.23
N VAL A 99 0.01 -11.14 7.56
CA VAL A 99 -1.33 -10.57 7.74
C VAL A 99 -2.42 -11.59 7.37
N ALA A 100 -2.23 -12.35 6.28
CA ALA A 100 -3.18 -13.39 5.88
C ALA A 100 -3.25 -14.55 6.90
N GLU A 101 -2.11 -14.95 7.45
CA GLU A 101 -2.01 -16.07 8.40
C GLU A 101 -2.50 -15.72 9.81
N GLU A 102 -2.03 -14.59 10.35
CA GLU A 102 -2.27 -14.21 11.76
C GLU A 102 -3.54 -13.39 11.95
N LYS A 103 -4.08 -12.82 10.87
CA LYS A 103 -5.30 -12.02 10.84
C LYS A 103 -5.36 -10.94 11.95
N PRO A 104 -4.33 -10.08 12.09
CA PRO A 104 -4.33 -9.01 13.09
C PRO A 104 -5.52 -8.06 12.85
N ALA A 105 -6.08 -7.52 13.92
CA ALA A 105 -7.24 -6.63 13.85
C ALA A 105 -6.90 -5.28 13.18
N ASP A 106 -5.68 -4.79 13.40
CA ASP A 106 -5.19 -3.50 12.92
C ASP A 106 -3.65 -3.49 12.85
N VAL A 107 -3.08 -2.34 12.48
CA VAL A 107 -1.63 -2.15 12.33
C VAL A 107 -0.89 -2.31 13.66
N ASP A 108 -1.47 -1.87 14.77
CA ASP A 108 -0.84 -1.99 16.09
C ASP A 108 -0.75 -3.46 16.52
N ALA A 109 -1.81 -4.23 16.29
CA ALA A 109 -1.81 -5.67 16.48
C ALA A 109 -0.77 -6.37 15.60
N LEU A 110 -0.63 -5.97 14.33
CA LEU A 110 0.40 -6.50 13.43
C LEU A 110 1.82 -6.18 13.90
N LEU A 111 2.07 -4.97 14.39
CA LEU A 111 3.38 -4.57 14.92
C LEU A 111 3.75 -5.37 16.18
N ALA A 112 2.75 -5.74 16.99
CA ALA A 112 2.92 -6.57 18.18
C ALA A 112 3.13 -8.07 17.88
N THR A 113 2.76 -8.54 16.68
CA THR A 113 2.93 -9.94 16.25
C THR A 113 4.41 -10.33 16.22
N THR A 114 4.67 -11.62 16.49
CA THR A 114 6.02 -12.19 16.38
C THR A 114 6.25 -12.75 14.99
N CYS A 115 7.34 -12.33 14.34
CA CYS A 115 7.77 -12.87 13.06
C CYS A 115 8.16 -14.34 13.21
N LYS A 116 7.45 -15.25 12.55
CA LYS A 116 7.75 -16.69 12.56
C LYS A 116 9.15 -17.04 12.04
N LYS A 117 9.71 -16.22 11.14
CA LYS A 117 11.02 -16.47 10.51
C LYS A 117 12.20 -16.14 11.43
N CYS A 118 12.10 -15.07 12.24
CA CYS A 118 13.22 -14.59 13.05
C CYS A 118 12.94 -14.51 14.56
N GLY A 119 11.72 -14.79 15.00
CA GLY A 119 11.32 -14.77 16.42
C GLY A 119 11.22 -13.39 17.06
N LYS A 120 11.38 -12.30 16.28
CA LYS A 120 11.30 -10.91 16.76
C LYS A 120 9.90 -10.34 16.57
N LYS A 121 9.53 -9.33 17.34
CA LYS A 121 8.31 -8.54 17.06
C LYS A 121 8.43 -7.84 15.71
N ILE A 122 7.32 -7.69 14.99
CA ILE A 122 7.32 -6.98 13.70
C ILE A 122 7.78 -5.53 13.87
N GLU A 123 7.43 -4.87 14.97
CA GLU A 123 7.96 -3.55 15.30
C GLU A 123 9.50 -3.50 15.27
N ASP A 124 10.16 -4.50 15.88
CA ASP A 124 11.63 -4.58 15.91
C ASP A 124 12.20 -4.86 14.52
N VAL A 125 11.55 -5.73 13.73
CA VAL A 125 11.94 -6.00 12.33
C VAL A 125 11.88 -4.73 11.49
N ILE A 126 10.84 -3.92 11.64
CA ILE A 126 10.72 -2.63 10.94
C ILE A 126 11.81 -1.67 11.39
N LYS A 127 12.06 -1.53 12.70
CA LYS A 127 13.14 -0.66 13.23
C LYS A 127 14.52 -1.07 12.71
N GLU A 128 14.80 -2.37 12.64
CA GLU A 128 16.04 -2.90 12.06
C GLU A 128 16.17 -2.55 10.57
N LYS A 129 15.08 -2.67 9.80
CA LYS A 129 15.07 -2.29 8.38
C LYS A 129 15.21 -0.78 8.17
N ILE A 130 14.64 0.06 9.03
CA ILE A 130 14.88 1.51 9.01
C ILE A 130 16.34 1.83 9.30
N ALA A 131 16.96 1.12 10.23
CA ALA A 131 18.37 1.32 10.58
C ALA A 131 19.31 0.94 9.43
N SER A 132 19.03 -0.16 8.72
CA SER A 132 19.85 -0.60 7.58
C SER A 132 19.61 0.21 6.32
N ILE A 133 18.36 0.56 6.00
CA ILE A 133 17.99 1.30 4.79
C ILE A 133 18.25 2.80 4.95
N GLY A 134 18.05 3.35 6.14
CA GLY A 134 18.25 4.77 6.43
C GLY A 134 17.06 5.68 6.10
N GLU A 135 15.92 5.11 5.71
CA GLU A 135 14.66 5.82 5.47
C GLU A 135 13.57 5.36 6.45
N LYS A 136 12.60 6.23 6.73
CA LYS A 136 11.36 5.84 7.41
C LYS A 136 10.68 4.74 6.61
N ILE A 137 10.30 3.67 7.30
CA ILE A 137 9.45 2.61 6.78
C ILE A 137 8.25 2.52 7.70
N THR A 138 7.04 2.47 7.15
CA THR A 138 5.83 2.35 7.95
C THR A 138 4.84 1.43 7.28
N ILE A 139 4.19 0.59 8.08
CA ILE A 139 3.00 -0.12 7.64
C ILE A 139 1.85 0.89 7.75
N ARG A 140 1.15 1.14 6.66
CA ARG A 140 0.11 2.17 6.63
C ARG A 140 -1.27 1.61 6.85
N ARG A 141 -1.62 0.55 6.10
CA ARG A 141 -2.92 -0.10 6.15
C ARG A 141 -2.83 -1.49 5.55
N PHE A 142 -3.74 -2.36 5.96
CA PHE A 142 -3.97 -3.64 5.30
C PHE A 142 -5.45 -3.98 5.30
N VAL A 143 -5.82 -4.95 4.48
CA VAL A 143 -7.14 -5.59 4.47
C VAL A 143 -6.97 -7.09 4.38
N ILE A 144 -7.87 -7.82 5.03
CA ILE A 144 -7.99 -9.28 4.98
C ILE A 144 -9.40 -9.63 4.49
N MET A 145 -9.51 -10.65 3.64
CA MET A 145 -10.78 -11.20 3.17
C MET A 145 -10.72 -12.73 3.20
N GLU A 146 -11.72 -13.37 3.79
CA GLU A 146 -11.84 -14.84 3.81
C GLU A 146 -12.58 -15.37 2.58
N GLY A 147 -12.36 -16.63 2.23
CA GLY A 147 -13.00 -17.30 1.10
C GLY A 147 -12.18 -17.23 -0.19
N HIS A 148 -12.86 -17.19 -1.33
CA HIS A 148 -12.22 -17.18 -2.63
C HIS A 148 -11.77 -15.77 -3.00
N ASN A 149 -10.47 -15.59 -3.15
CA ASN A 149 -9.87 -14.29 -3.40
C ASN A 149 -9.01 -14.29 -4.66
N ALA A 150 -8.89 -13.13 -5.29
CA ALA A 150 -7.90 -12.85 -6.31
C ALA A 150 -7.27 -11.48 -6.08
N THR A 151 -6.04 -11.32 -6.56
CA THR A 151 -5.29 -10.06 -6.42
C THR A 151 -4.69 -9.63 -7.76
N TYR A 152 -4.52 -8.33 -7.92
CA TYR A 152 -3.72 -7.75 -9.00
C TYR A 152 -2.94 -6.54 -8.47
N ILE A 153 -1.62 -6.57 -8.66
CA ILE A 153 -0.71 -5.48 -8.29
C ILE A 153 -0.14 -4.87 -9.57
N HIS A 154 -0.42 -3.59 -9.82
CA HIS A 154 0.11 -2.84 -10.96
C HIS A 154 1.32 -2.00 -10.52
N ASN A 155 2.51 -2.42 -10.95
CA ASN A 155 3.80 -1.73 -10.71
C ASN A 155 4.09 -1.42 -9.23
N GLY A 156 3.48 -2.17 -8.30
CA GLY A 156 3.58 -1.92 -6.85
C GLY A 156 2.81 -0.70 -6.34
N LYS A 157 2.15 0.07 -7.22
CA LYS A 157 1.48 1.33 -6.85
C LYS A 157 -0.03 1.22 -6.72
N ILE A 158 -0.65 0.32 -7.48
CA ILE A 158 -2.08 0.02 -7.37
C ILE A 158 -2.20 -1.44 -6.99
N GLY A 159 -2.97 -1.72 -5.95
CA GLY A 159 -3.32 -3.09 -5.59
C GLY A 159 -4.83 -3.27 -5.54
N VAL A 160 -5.28 -4.44 -5.97
CA VAL A 160 -6.68 -4.85 -5.89
C VAL A 160 -6.76 -6.19 -5.18
N LEU A 161 -7.67 -6.31 -4.22
CA LEU A 161 -8.10 -7.58 -3.63
C LEU A 161 -9.59 -7.76 -3.91
N LEU A 162 -9.97 -8.85 -4.56
CA LEU A 162 -11.33 -9.21 -4.94
C LEU A 162 -11.75 -10.48 -4.19
N ASN A 163 -12.98 -10.49 -3.67
CA ASN A 163 -13.59 -11.64 -3.03
C ASN A 163 -14.87 -12.07 -3.75
N THR A 164 -15.04 -13.38 -3.94
CA THR A 164 -16.18 -13.98 -4.64
C THR A 164 -16.74 -15.20 -3.91
N ASP A 165 -17.97 -15.58 -4.26
CA ASP A 165 -18.63 -16.79 -3.75
C ASP A 165 -18.04 -18.09 -4.32
N LYS A 166 -17.42 -18.03 -5.50
CA LYS A 166 -16.83 -19.16 -6.23
C LYS A 166 -15.46 -18.80 -6.79
N LYS A 167 -14.58 -19.79 -6.88
CA LYS A 167 -13.26 -19.65 -7.48
C LYS A 167 -13.31 -19.79 -9.00
N ASP A 168 -12.98 -18.72 -9.70
CA ASP A 168 -12.67 -18.71 -11.13
C ASP A 168 -11.40 -17.86 -11.33
N ALA A 169 -10.24 -18.51 -11.37
CA ALA A 169 -8.95 -17.82 -11.27
C ALA A 169 -8.69 -16.86 -12.45
N GLU A 170 -9.14 -17.20 -13.65
CA GLU A 170 -8.94 -16.37 -14.84
C GLU A 170 -9.89 -15.18 -14.82
N LEU A 171 -11.19 -15.42 -14.62
CA LEU A 171 -12.20 -14.36 -14.58
C LEU A 171 -11.94 -13.38 -13.43
N MET A 172 -11.64 -13.88 -12.23
CA MET A 172 -11.36 -13.03 -11.07
C MET A 172 -10.13 -12.15 -11.30
N LYS A 173 -9.07 -12.68 -11.94
CA LYS A 173 -7.87 -11.89 -12.27
C LYS A 173 -8.18 -10.77 -13.28
N ASP A 174 -9.03 -11.06 -14.25
CA ASP A 174 -9.49 -10.10 -15.24
C ASP A 174 -10.35 -8.99 -14.64
N ILE A 175 -11.21 -9.33 -13.68
CA ILE A 175 -11.96 -8.35 -12.89
C ILE A 175 -11.02 -7.50 -12.03
N CYS A 176 -9.99 -8.09 -11.41
CA CYS A 176 -8.99 -7.30 -10.66
C CYS A 176 -8.25 -6.30 -11.55
N LEU A 177 -7.89 -6.69 -12.79
CA LEU A 177 -7.31 -5.77 -13.77
C LEU A 177 -8.27 -4.63 -14.12
N HIS A 178 -9.55 -4.94 -14.31
CA HIS A 178 -10.58 -3.94 -14.57
C HIS A 178 -10.72 -2.96 -13.40
N ILE A 179 -10.85 -3.44 -12.16
CA ILE A 179 -10.92 -2.59 -10.96
C ILE A 179 -9.68 -1.69 -10.84
N ALA A 180 -8.48 -2.23 -11.10
CA ALA A 180 -7.25 -1.43 -11.05
C ALA A 180 -7.27 -0.26 -12.03
N SER A 181 -7.85 -0.48 -13.22
CA SER A 181 -7.86 0.45 -14.35
C SER A 181 -9.00 1.46 -14.30
N CYS A 182 -10.21 1.01 -13.97
CA CYS A 182 -11.43 1.80 -13.98
C CYS A 182 -11.77 2.43 -12.62
N ALA A 183 -11.10 2.00 -11.55
CA ALA A 183 -11.23 2.55 -10.20
C ALA A 183 -12.69 2.73 -9.72
N PRO A 184 -13.55 1.70 -9.79
CA PRO A 184 -14.87 1.77 -9.17
C PRO A 184 -14.74 2.04 -7.66
N GLU A 185 -15.68 2.82 -7.15
CA GLU A 185 -15.78 3.18 -5.73
C GLU A 185 -16.78 2.27 -5.00
N PHE A 186 -17.78 1.74 -5.72
CA PHE A 186 -18.86 0.92 -5.20
C PHE A 186 -18.98 -0.38 -5.99
N LEU A 187 -19.59 -1.41 -5.40
CA LEU A 187 -19.88 -2.65 -6.12
C LEU A 187 -21.05 -2.45 -7.09
N SER A 188 -22.16 -1.92 -6.57
CA SER A 188 -23.38 -1.64 -7.32
C SER A 188 -23.94 -0.27 -6.97
N SER A 189 -24.91 0.17 -7.77
CA SER A 189 -25.65 1.40 -7.48
C SER A 189 -26.35 1.39 -6.12
N GLU A 190 -26.75 0.23 -5.59
CA GLU A 190 -27.39 0.08 -4.27
C GLU A 190 -26.43 0.41 -3.12
N ASP A 191 -25.12 0.27 -3.32
CA ASP A 191 -24.09 0.52 -2.31
C ASP A 191 -23.72 2.00 -2.18
N ILE A 192 -24.23 2.86 -3.06
CA ILE A 192 -23.91 4.29 -3.05
C ILE A 192 -24.68 5.00 -1.92
N PRO A 193 -23.98 5.63 -0.95
CA PRO A 193 -24.63 6.42 0.10
C PRO A 193 -25.43 7.59 -0.47
N ALA A 194 -26.55 7.93 0.18
CA ALA A 194 -27.39 9.05 -0.23
C ALA A 194 -26.59 10.36 -0.35
N GLU A 195 -25.69 10.62 0.59
CA GLU A 195 -24.83 11.81 0.62
C GLU A 195 -23.97 11.96 -0.64
N VAL A 196 -23.44 10.85 -1.18
CA VAL A 196 -22.66 10.87 -2.44
C VAL A 196 -23.56 11.22 -3.61
N ARG A 197 -24.77 10.65 -3.67
CA ARG A 197 -25.74 10.97 -4.73
C ARG A 197 -26.18 12.43 -4.68
N GLU A 198 -26.45 12.94 -3.48
CA GLU A 198 -26.85 14.32 -3.26
C GLU A 198 -25.73 15.30 -3.63
N GLU A 199 -24.49 14.99 -3.28
CA GLU A 199 -23.34 15.81 -3.61
C GLU A 199 -23.09 15.85 -5.14
N GLU A 200 -23.08 14.71 -5.81
CA GLU A 200 -22.94 14.65 -7.28
C GLU A 200 -24.09 15.38 -7.98
N LYS A 201 -25.33 15.25 -7.46
CA LYS A 201 -26.48 16.00 -7.97
C LYS A 201 -26.29 17.51 -7.80
N ARG A 202 -25.80 17.96 -6.63
CA ARG A 202 -25.52 19.37 -6.34
C ARG A 202 -24.47 19.93 -7.28
N ILE A 203 -23.39 19.19 -7.51
CA ILE A 203 -22.31 19.55 -8.45
C ILE A 203 -22.87 19.69 -9.87
N GLU A 204 -23.63 18.71 -10.36
CA GLU A 204 -24.20 18.75 -11.71
C GLU A 204 -25.21 19.89 -11.89
N MET A 205 -26.07 20.16 -10.89
CA MET A 205 -27.02 21.27 -10.93
C MET A 205 -26.35 22.65 -11.01
N GLY A 206 -25.12 22.77 -10.48
CA GLY A 206 -24.33 23.99 -10.44
C GLY A 206 -23.54 24.28 -11.72
N LYS A 207 -23.53 23.38 -12.71
CA LYS A 207 -22.75 23.59 -13.95
C LYS A 207 -23.30 24.73 -14.80
N GLU A 208 -22.40 25.59 -15.29
CA GLU A 208 -22.73 26.79 -16.07
C GLU A 208 -23.53 26.50 -17.34
N ASP A 209 -23.32 25.32 -17.95
CA ASP A 209 -24.01 24.92 -19.18
C ASP A 209 -25.52 24.72 -18.99
N LEU A 210 -25.98 24.64 -17.74
CA LEU A 210 -27.38 24.55 -17.35
C LEU A 210 -28.02 25.92 -17.06
N ALA A 211 -27.24 26.99 -16.89
CA ALA A 211 -27.73 28.29 -16.42
C ALA A 211 -28.79 28.92 -17.32
N LYS A 212 -28.76 28.62 -18.63
CA LYS A 212 -29.72 29.15 -19.62
C LYS A 212 -30.88 28.21 -19.92
N LYS A 213 -30.97 27.07 -19.24
CA LYS A 213 -32.00 26.04 -19.49
C LYS A 213 -33.18 26.20 -18.52
N PRO A 214 -34.43 25.95 -18.94
CA PRO A 214 -35.57 25.90 -18.03
C PRO A 214 -35.38 24.88 -16.91
N GLU A 215 -35.91 25.15 -15.72
CA GLU A 215 -35.68 24.34 -14.50
C GLU A 215 -36.06 22.86 -14.69
N ASN A 216 -37.24 22.60 -15.27
CA ASN A 216 -37.70 21.24 -15.61
C ASN A 216 -36.80 20.51 -16.63
N ILE A 217 -36.10 21.24 -17.50
CA ILE A 217 -35.13 20.67 -18.44
C ILE A 217 -33.79 20.42 -17.75
N ARG A 218 -33.38 21.30 -16.83
CA ARG A 218 -32.16 21.13 -16.03
C ARG A 218 -32.24 19.86 -15.19
N GLU A 219 -33.34 19.65 -14.48
CA GLU A 219 -33.55 18.46 -13.64
C GLU A 219 -33.42 17.17 -14.45
N LYS A 220 -34.10 17.06 -15.59
CA LYS A 220 -34.02 15.87 -16.47
C LYS A 220 -32.61 15.63 -17.01
N ILE A 221 -31.87 16.69 -17.34
CA ILE A 221 -30.48 16.56 -17.80
C ILE A 221 -29.59 16.07 -16.67
N VAL A 222 -29.74 16.65 -15.47
CA VAL A 222 -28.96 16.25 -14.30
C VAL A 222 -29.25 14.82 -13.90
N GLU A 223 -30.51 14.38 -13.95
CA GLU A 223 -30.89 12.99 -13.68
C GLU A 223 -30.14 12.00 -14.60
N GLY A 224 -30.11 12.27 -15.91
CA GLY A 224 -29.37 11.44 -16.86
C GLY A 224 -27.85 11.48 -16.65
N ARG A 225 -27.28 12.64 -16.29
CA ARG A 225 -25.85 12.77 -15.97
C ARG A 225 -25.50 12.03 -14.69
N LEU A 226 -26.33 12.17 -13.66
CA LEU A 226 -26.17 11.50 -12.38
C LEU A 226 -26.18 9.99 -12.59
N HIS A 227 -27.16 9.45 -13.32
CA HIS A 227 -27.18 8.02 -13.66
C HIS A 227 -25.86 7.56 -14.30
N LYS A 228 -25.32 8.32 -15.27
CA LYS A 228 -24.05 7.97 -15.92
C LYS A 228 -22.86 8.03 -14.95
N ILE A 229 -22.77 9.06 -14.11
CA ILE A 229 -21.68 9.23 -13.14
C ILE A 229 -21.71 8.12 -12.10
N LEU A 230 -22.89 7.82 -11.56
CA LEU A 230 -23.06 6.78 -10.57
C LEU A 230 -22.75 5.39 -11.16
N ALA A 231 -23.19 5.11 -12.39
CA ALA A 231 -22.84 3.88 -13.11
C ALA A 231 -21.32 3.76 -13.33
N GLN A 232 -20.61 4.87 -13.58
CA GLN A 232 -19.15 4.85 -13.70
C GLN A 232 -18.44 4.61 -12.37
N LYS A 233 -19.07 4.88 -11.23
CA LYS A 233 -18.51 4.61 -9.90
C LYS A 233 -18.78 3.17 -9.43
N CYS A 234 -19.67 2.42 -10.08
CA CYS A 234 -20.09 1.09 -9.65
C CYS A 234 -19.51 -0.01 -10.54
N LEU A 235 -18.84 -0.99 -9.94
CA LEU A 235 -18.15 -2.05 -10.66
C LEU A 235 -19.09 -2.83 -11.60
N LEU A 236 -20.26 -3.23 -11.13
CA LEU A 236 -21.18 -4.08 -11.90
C LEU A 236 -21.75 -3.37 -13.14
N GLU A 237 -21.88 -2.06 -13.09
CA GLU A 237 -22.41 -1.20 -14.14
C GLU A 237 -21.33 -0.73 -15.14
N GLN A 238 -20.05 -0.88 -14.81
CA GLN A 238 -18.94 -0.52 -15.70
C GLN A 238 -18.86 -1.45 -16.92
N ALA A 239 -18.57 -0.87 -18.09
CA ALA A 239 -18.23 -1.63 -19.29
C ALA A 239 -16.86 -2.31 -19.09
N PHE A 240 -16.78 -3.61 -19.37
CA PHE A 240 -15.59 -4.40 -19.06
C PHE A 240 -14.38 -3.96 -19.93
N VAL A 241 -13.22 -3.77 -19.31
CA VAL A 241 -12.08 -3.10 -19.98
C VAL A 241 -11.51 -3.90 -21.17
N LYS A 242 -11.61 -5.23 -21.13
CA LYS A 242 -11.15 -6.09 -22.23
C LYS A 242 -12.21 -6.31 -23.30
N ASP A 243 -13.48 -6.12 -22.96
CA ASP A 243 -14.61 -6.21 -23.89
C ASP A 243 -15.70 -5.20 -23.49
N PRO A 244 -15.62 -3.95 -23.99
CA PRO A 244 -16.57 -2.90 -23.63
C PRO A 244 -17.98 -3.11 -24.16
N SER A 245 -18.24 -4.19 -24.93
CA SER A 245 -19.58 -4.52 -25.42
C SER A 245 -20.51 -5.06 -24.33
N GLN A 246 -19.95 -5.48 -23.19
CA GLN A 246 -20.67 -5.98 -22.03
C GLN A 246 -20.24 -5.29 -20.74
N THR A 247 -21.12 -5.26 -19.74
CA THR A 247 -20.78 -4.80 -18.39
C THR A 247 -20.13 -5.90 -17.56
N VAL A 248 -19.54 -5.56 -16.41
CA VAL A 248 -19.03 -6.57 -15.48
C VAL A 248 -20.16 -7.45 -14.94
N ALA A 249 -21.35 -6.90 -14.70
CA ALA A 249 -22.52 -7.71 -14.30
C ALA A 249 -22.85 -8.79 -15.33
N GLN A 250 -22.88 -8.42 -16.62
CA GLN A 250 -23.13 -9.36 -17.72
C GLN A 250 -22.01 -10.38 -17.84
N LEU A 251 -20.75 -9.96 -17.63
CA LEU A 251 -19.59 -10.85 -17.69
C LEU A 251 -19.66 -11.97 -16.63
N ILE A 252 -20.12 -11.67 -15.41
CA ILE A 252 -20.14 -12.62 -14.28
C ILE A 252 -21.44 -13.43 -14.17
N GLU A 253 -22.46 -13.08 -14.94
CA GLU A 253 -23.80 -13.68 -14.84
C GLU A 253 -23.76 -15.22 -14.91
N GLY A 254 -24.33 -15.87 -13.89
CA GLY A 254 -24.35 -17.34 -13.77
C GLY A 254 -23.01 -18.00 -13.44
N LYS A 255 -21.90 -17.24 -13.39
CA LYS A 255 -20.55 -17.76 -13.14
C LYS A 255 -20.16 -17.61 -11.68
N LEU A 256 -20.20 -16.38 -11.15
CA LEU A 256 -19.87 -16.05 -9.77
C LEU A 256 -20.58 -14.78 -9.31
N THR A 257 -20.56 -14.56 -8.00
CA THR A 257 -20.99 -13.33 -7.33
C THR A 257 -19.75 -12.66 -6.74
N ILE A 258 -19.62 -11.35 -6.96
CA ILE A 258 -18.61 -10.54 -6.29
C ILE A 258 -19.18 -10.12 -4.94
N ASN A 259 -18.52 -10.51 -3.85
CA ASN A 259 -18.95 -10.15 -2.51
C ASN A 259 -18.38 -8.78 -2.09
N LYS A 260 -17.10 -8.55 -2.42
CA LYS A 260 -16.37 -7.35 -2.01
C LYS A 260 -15.13 -7.16 -2.87
N PHE A 261 -14.71 -5.92 -3.05
CA PHE A 261 -13.37 -5.60 -3.51
C PHE A 261 -12.77 -4.48 -2.67
N VAL A 262 -11.44 -4.40 -2.66
CA VAL A 262 -10.69 -3.25 -2.15
C VAL A 262 -9.62 -2.90 -3.16
N ARG A 263 -9.49 -1.60 -3.44
CA ARG A 263 -8.47 -1.03 -4.31
C ARG A 263 -7.64 -0.04 -3.51
N TYR A 264 -6.33 -0.22 -3.49
CA TYR A 264 -5.39 0.75 -2.93
C TYR A 264 -4.67 1.49 -4.04
N THR A 265 -4.50 2.80 -3.85
CA THR A 265 -3.49 3.59 -4.54
C THR A 265 -2.43 3.99 -3.52
N LEU A 266 -1.16 3.69 -3.81
CA LEU A 266 -0.03 4.02 -2.96
C LEU A 266 -0.01 5.52 -2.64
N GLY A 267 0.09 5.84 -1.36
CA GLY A 267 0.19 7.23 -0.88
C GLY A 267 -1.09 8.06 -1.05
N GLU A 268 -2.22 7.43 -1.39
CA GLU A 268 -3.52 8.10 -1.51
C GLU A 268 -3.86 8.89 -0.25
N GLY A 269 -4.04 10.20 -0.34
CA GLY A 269 -4.34 11.07 0.81
C GLY A 269 -3.14 11.41 1.69
N LEU A 270 -1.91 11.03 1.32
CA LEU A 270 -0.69 11.50 1.97
C LEU A 270 -0.17 12.77 1.28
N GLU A 271 0.26 13.74 2.09
CA GLU A 271 1.04 14.87 1.58
C GLU A 271 2.35 14.38 0.97
N LYS A 272 2.63 14.80 -0.26
CA LYS A 272 3.91 14.53 -0.92
C LYS A 272 4.89 15.65 -0.60
N ARG A 273 6.11 15.26 -0.25
CA ARG A 273 7.21 16.20 -0.04
C ARG A 273 7.53 16.90 -1.37
N ASN A 274 7.09 18.16 -1.52
CA ASN A 274 7.44 19.04 -2.63
C ASN A 274 8.62 19.91 -2.19
N GLU A 275 9.83 19.40 -2.35
CA GLU A 275 11.03 20.22 -2.15
C GLU A 275 11.59 20.66 -3.50
N ASN A 276 11.75 21.97 -3.66
CA ASN A 276 12.47 22.54 -4.78
C ASN A 276 13.97 22.35 -4.54
N PHE A 277 14.59 21.49 -5.33
CA PHE A 277 16.01 21.19 -5.25
C PHE A 277 16.89 22.45 -5.30
N ALA A 278 16.47 23.47 -6.07
CA ALA A 278 17.21 24.74 -6.13
C ALA A 278 17.19 25.47 -4.78
N ASP A 279 16.06 25.49 -4.08
CA ASP A 279 15.94 26.15 -2.78
C ASP A 279 16.69 25.39 -1.68
N GLU A 280 16.75 24.06 -1.78
CA GLU A 280 17.55 23.22 -0.86
C GLU A 280 19.05 23.47 -1.05
N VAL A 281 19.52 23.53 -2.30
CA VAL A 281 20.92 23.86 -2.61
C VAL A 281 21.27 25.27 -2.12
N MET A 282 20.40 26.25 -2.35
CA MET A 282 20.62 27.63 -1.88
C MET A 282 20.69 27.72 -0.35
N LYS A 283 19.91 26.92 0.38
CA LYS A 283 19.95 26.86 1.86
C LYS A 283 21.21 26.22 2.43
N GLN A 284 21.94 25.41 1.67
CA GLN A 284 23.19 24.79 2.12
C GLN A 284 24.43 25.65 1.79
N ILE A 285 24.30 26.64 0.91
CA ILE A 285 25.39 27.54 0.48
C ILE A 285 25.41 28.86 1.27
N GLY A 286 24.30 29.22 1.95
CA GLY A 286 24.19 30.38 2.84
C GLY A 286 24.42 30.03 4.31
#